data_AF-A0AAW7XTU0-F1
#
_entry.id   AF-A0AAW7XTU0-F1
#
_cell.length_a   1.000
_cell.length_b   1.000
_cell.length_c   1.000
_cell.angle_alpha   90.00
_cell.angle_beta   90.00
_cell.angle_gamma   90.00
#
_symmetry.space_group_name_H-M   'P 1'
#
loop_
_entity.id
_entity.type
_entity.pdbx_description
1 polymer ?
#
loop_
_entity_poly.entity_id
_entity_poly.type
_entity_poly.pdbx_seq_one_letter_code
_entity_poly.pdbx_strand_id
1 'polypeptide(L)'
;MRLTVAMISLAALAACETPVPDSGAGVGFGSYAEYQAQREAELIAIGEGSGVATGLDTQTITQEAAAAIDAAENSSVTSSTSKPAVVTNAAGISAENDFSAVASERSIEEDAALVEANKQAYVTIQPTAVPERPAGDAGTIVEFALSTTNNVGEALYSRLIPGAAARAARNCAKYPSADLAQEDFLKNGGPERNAKGLDPDGDGFACSWDPAPFRLAAQARR
;
A
#
# COMPACT_ATOMS: atom_id res chain seq x y z
N MET A 1 -7.86 -57.49 55.84
CA MET A 1 -7.29 -56.19 56.28
C MET A 1 -6.27 -55.61 55.30
N ARG A 2 -5.28 -56.38 54.80
CA ARG A 2 -4.34 -55.88 53.76
C ARG A 2 -5.01 -55.63 52.40
N LEU A 3 -5.94 -56.51 52.00
CA LEU A 3 -6.66 -56.42 50.73
C LEU A 3 -7.69 -55.28 50.69
N THR A 4 -8.29 -54.97 51.84
CA THR A 4 -9.25 -53.87 51.98
C THR A 4 -8.56 -52.50 51.93
N VAL A 5 -7.36 -52.38 52.49
CA VAL A 5 -6.56 -51.15 52.39
C VAL A 5 -6.12 -50.91 50.94
N ALA A 6 -5.71 -51.94 50.21
CA ALA A 6 -5.30 -51.83 48.80
C ALA A 6 -6.45 -51.36 47.88
N MET A 7 -7.66 -51.88 48.08
CA MET A 7 -8.84 -51.48 47.31
C MET A 7 -9.27 -50.03 47.61
N ILE A 8 -9.16 -49.59 48.86
CA ILE A 8 -9.49 -48.21 49.24
C ILE A 8 -8.49 -47.22 48.62
N SER A 9 -7.20 -47.57 48.61
CA SER A 9 -6.18 -46.72 47.96
C SER A 9 -6.34 -46.64 46.44
N LEU A 10 -6.80 -47.71 45.77
CA LEU A 10 -7.04 -47.69 44.33
C LEU A 10 -8.28 -46.83 43.97
N ALA A 11 -9.32 -46.89 44.80
CA ALA A 11 -10.52 -46.06 44.64
C ALA A 11 -10.25 -44.57 44.88
N ALA A 12 -9.32 -44.23 45.79
CA ALA A 12 -8.91 -42.85 46.04
C ALA A 12 -8.11 -42.24 44.87
N LEU A 13 -7.34 -43.05 44.13
CA LEU A 13 -6.60 -42.57 42.95
C LEU A 13 -7.53 -42.29 41.75
N ALA A 14 -8.54 -43.13 41.52
CA ALA A 14 -9.48 -42.96 40.41
C ALA A 14 -10.44 -41.76 40.59
N ALA A 15 -10.58 -41.26 41.83
CA ALA A 15 -11.44 -40.11 42.13
C ALA A 15 -10.78 -38.74 41.84
N CYS A 16 -9.49 -38.72 41.49
CA CYS A 16 -8.76 -37.49 41.14
C CYS A 16 -8.59 -37.26 39.64
N GLU A 17 -9.18 -38.08 38.77
CA GLU A 17 -9.16 -37.84 37.33
C GLU A 17 -10.39 -37.02 36.92
N THR A 18 -10.21 -35.69 36.84
CA THR A 18 -11.22 -34.81 36.25
C THR A 18 -11.39 -35.20 34.79
N PRO A 19 -12.62 -35.41 34.27
CA PRO A 19 -12.81 -35.65 32.85
C PRO A 19 -12.22 -34.47 32.09
N VAL A 20 -11.21 -34.73 31.26
CA VAL A 20 -10.64 -33.73 30.36
C VAL A 20 -11.79 -33.22 29.49
N PRO A 21 -12.10 -31.91 29.51
CA PRO A 21 -13.14 -31.36 28.66
C PRO A 21 -12.81 -31.70 27.20
N ASP A 22 -13.79 -32.22 26.47
CA ASP A 22 -13.66 -32.49 25.05
C ASP A 22 -13.43 -31.16 24.32
N SER A 23 -12.15 -30.81 24.16
CA SER A 23 -11.69 -29.60 23.45
C SER A 23 -11.98 -29.69 21.95
N GLY A 24 -12.48 -30.83 21.46
CA GLY A 24 -12.97 -31.04 20.11
C GLY A 24 -14.47 -30.75 19.94
N ALA A 25 -15.24 -30.52 21.01
CA ALA A 25 -16.68 -30.29 20.94
C ALA A 25 -17.08 -28.98 20.22
N GLY A 26 -16.11 -28.09 19.93
CA GLY A 26 -16.33 -26.84 19.21
C GLY A 26 -17.12 -25.82 20.02
N VAL A 27 -16.94 -24.54 19.70
CA VAL A 27 -17.60 -23.40 20.38
C VAL A 27 -19.06 -23.16 19.93
N GLY A 28 -19.76 -24.20 19.47
CA GLY A 28 -21.14 -24.10 18.95
C GLY A 28 -21.26 -23.57 17.52
N PHE A 29 -20.15 -23.51 16.77
CA PHE A 29 -20.10 -23.09 15.36
C PHE A 29 -19.75 -24.27 14.46
N GLY A 30 -20.56 -25.34 14.47
CA GLY A 30 -20.40 -26.51 13.61
C GLY A 30 -19.09 -27.29 13.79
N SER A 31 -18.94 -28.37 13.03
CA SER A 31 -17.66 -29.09 12.92
C SER A 31 -16.73 -28.39 11.92
N TYR A 32 -15.42 -28.55 12.10
CA TYR A 32 -14.43 -28.03 11.14
C TYR A 32 -14.65 -28.60 9.72
N ALA A 33 -15.13 -29.84 9.62
CA ALA A 33 -15.48 -30.47 8.36
C ALA A 33 -16.67 -29.77 7.65
N GLU A 34 -17.70 -29.36 8.40
CA GLU A 34 -18.83 -28.59 7.84
C GLU A 34 -18.39 -27.19 7.40
N TYR A 35 -17.50 -26.54 8.16
CA TYR A 35 -16.92 -25.26 7.76
C TYR A 35 -16.13 -25.37 6.44
N GLN A 36 -15.29 -26.40 6.30
CA GLN A 36 -14.59 -26.64 5.04
C GLN A 36 -15.54 -26.89 3.87
N ALA A 37 -16.57 -27.72 4.07
CA ALA A 37 -17.55 -28.02 3.03
C ALA A 37 -18.33 -26.77 2.58
N GLN A 38 -18.75 -25.90 3.51
CA GLN A 38 -19.40 -24.63 3.17
C GLN A 38 -18.47 -23.68 2.43
N ARG A 39 -17.22 -23.57 2.87
CA ARG A 39 -16.20 -22.73 2.23
C ARG A 39 -15.91 -23.17 0.79
N GLU A 40 -15.79 -24.47 0.55
CA GLU A 40 -15.57 -25.01 -0.80
C GLU A 40 -16.78 -24.77 -1.71
N ALA A 41 -17.99 -24.97 -1.19
CA ALA A 41 -19.22 -24.68 -1.95
C ALA A 41 -19.33 -23.20 -2.32
N GLU A 42 -18.94 -22.29 -1.43
CA GLU A 42 -18.93 -20.85 -1.67
C GLU A 42 -17.87 -20.44 -2.71
N LEU A 43 -16.65 -20.97 -2.61
CA LEU A 43 -15.59 -20.72 -3.62
C LEU A 43 -15.99 -21.22 -5.02
N ILE A 44 -16.68 -22.36 -5.09
CA ILE A 44 -17.22 -22.89 -6.35
C ILE A 44 -18.35 -22.00 -6.88
N ALA A 45 -19.21 -21.47 -6.00
CA ALA A 45 -20.33 -20.61 -6.36
C ALA A 45 -19.92 -19.19 -6.81
N ILE A 46 -18.82 -18.65 -6.29
CA ILE A 46 -18.28 -17.33 -6.65
C ILE A 46 -17.56 -17.37 -8.02
N GLY A 47 -17.37 -18.55 -8.61
CA GLY A 47 -16.83 -18.67 -9.98
C GLY A 47 -15.32 -18.42 -10.08
N GLU A 48 -14.57 -18.51 -8.97
CA GLU A 48 -13.10 -18.48 -8.98
C GLU A 48 -12.46 -19.82 -9.44
N GLY A 49 -13.23 -20.68 -10.12
CA GLY A 49 -12.76 -21.92 -10.71
C GLY A 49 -12.76 -21.97 -12.24
N SER A 50 -13.24 -20.92 -12.93
CA SER A 50 -13.32 -20.95 -14.39
C SER A 50 -13.25 -19.54 -14.97
N GLY A 51 -12.04 -18.97 -15.03
CA GLY A 51 -11.82 -17.67 -15.64
C GLY A 51 -10.34 -17.33 -15.82
N VAL A 52 -9.81 -17.70 -17.00
CA VAL A 52 -8.59 -17.16 -17.63
C VAL A 52 -7.24 -17.61 -17.04
N ALA A 53 -6.71 -18.71 -17.58
CA ALA A 53 -5.26 -18.91 -17.71
C ALA A 53 -4.92 -19.54 -19.07
N THR A 54 -5.41 -18.96 -20.16
CA THR A 54 -4.78 -19.17 -21.47
C THR A 54 -3.56 -18.26 -21.56
N GLY A 55 -2.39 -18.82 -21.21
CA GLY A 55 -1.09 -18.22 -21.52
C GLY A 55 -0.32 -17.62 -20.35
N LEU A 56 -0.61 -18.01 -19.11
CA LEU A 56 0.26 -17.69 -17.98
C LEU A 56 0.98 -18.97 -17.56
N ASP A 57 2.25 -19.06 -17.93
CA ASP A 57 3.09 -20.19 -17.55
C ASP A 57 3.48 -20.04 -16.08
N THR A 58 2.64 -20.56 -15.21
CA THR A 58 2.86 -20.58 -13.76
C THR A 58 4.21 -21.20 -13.41
N GLN A 59 4.73 -22.15 -14.20
CA GLN A 59 6.06 -22.72 -13.99
C GLN A 59 7.14 -21.65 -14.18
N THR A 60 7.04 -20.85 -15.26
CA THR A 60 7.97 -19.74 -15.53
C THR A 60 7.89 -18.67 -14.43
N ILE A 61 6.70 -18.32 -13.94
CA ILE A 61 6.55 -17.36 -12.83
C ILE A 61 7.13 -17.91 -11.53
N THR A 62 6.90 -19.18 -11.20
CA THR A 62 7.46 -19.80 -9.99
C THR A 62 8.99 -19.92 -10.08
N GLN A 63 9.53 -20.16 -11.27
CA GLN A 63 10.96 -20.31 -11.49
C GLN A 63 11.66 -18.95 -11.50
N GLU A 64 11.03 -17.90 -12.02
CA GLU A 64 11.51 -16.52 -11.94
C GLU A 64 11.40 -15.95 -10.53
N ALA A 65 10.32 -16.28 -9.79
CA ALA A 65 10.18 -15.93 -8.39
C ALA A 65 11.23 -16.64 -7.52
N ALA A 66 11.46 -17.94 -7.73
CA ALA A 66 12.51 -18.69 -7.02
C ALA A 66 13.90 -18.15 -7.35
N ALA A 67 14.18 -17.86 -8.63
CA ALA A 67 15.46 -17.27 -9.05
C ALA A 67 15.65 -15.85 -8.51
N ALA A 68 14.58 -15.06 -8.38
CA ALA A 68 14.64 -13.74 -7.75
C ALA A 68 14.86 -13.81 -6.23
N ILE A 69 14.30 -14.83 -5.57
CA ILE A 69 14.55 -15.10 -4.14
C ILE A 69 16.00 -15.56 -3.95
N ASP A 70 16.48 -16.55 -4.72
CA ASP A 70 17.88 -17.01 -4.69
C ASP A 70 18.84 -15.85 -5.01
N ALA A 71 18.49 -15.01 -5.99
CA ALA A 71 19.28 -13.83 -6.33
C ALA A 71 19.24 -12.77 -5.23
N ALA A 72 18.16 -12.64 -4.45
CA ALA A 72 18.09 -11.73 -3.31
C ALA A 72 18.85 -12.29 -2.09
N GLU A 73 18.87 -13.61 -1.92
CA GLU A 73 19.67 -14.30 -0.88
C GLU A 73 21.17 -14.27 -1.21
N ASN A 74 21.54 -14.44 -2.49
CA ASN A 74 22.93 -14.39 -2.95
C ASN A 74 23.42 -12.97 -3.29
N SER A 75 22.52 -12.04 -3.61
CA SER A 75 22.82 -10.60 -3.68
C SER A 75 22.65 -9.99 -2.29
N SER A 76 23.34 -10.56 -1.31
CA SER A 76 23.93 -9.75 -0.26
C SER A 76 24.87 -8.76 -0.96
N VAL A 77 24.30 -7.63 -1.40
CA VAL A 77 25.02 -6.37 -1.53
C VAL A 77 25.99 -6.31 -0.38
N THR A 78 27.25 -6.00 -0.69
CA THR A 78 28.39 -5.69 0.18
C THR A 78 28.02 -4.70 1.31
N SER A 79 27.15 -5.13 2.21
CA SER A 79 26.99 -4.68 3.57
C SER A 79 27.63 -5.79 4.37
N SER A 80 28.85 -5.54 4.81
CA SER A 80 29.61 -6.36 5.73
C SER A 80 28.99 -6.37 7.13
N THR A 81 27.67 -6.57 7.21
CA THR A 81 26.92 -6.89 8.42
C THR A 81 26.11 -8.13 8.09
N SER A 82 26.70 -9.28 8.42
CA SER A 82 26.06 -10.60 8.33
C SER A 82 24.75 -10.59 9.09
N LYS A 83 23.61 -10.53 8.37
CA LYS A 83 22.31 -10.82 8.97
C LYS A 83 22.40 -12.21 9.61
N PRO A 84 22.05 -12.37 10.90
CA PRO A 84 22.14 -13.68 11.55
C PRO A 84 21.23 -14.68 10.83
N ALA A 85 21.75 -15.87 10.55
CA ALA A 85 21.02 -16.96 9.91
C ALA A 85 19.87 -17.42 10.81
N VAL A 86 18.67 -17.63 10.26
CA VAL A 86 17.48 -18.03 11.02
C VAL A 86 17.66 -19.46 11.57
N VAL A 87 17.36 -19.66 12.86
CA VAL A 87 17.37 -20.98 13.48
C VAL A 87 16.12 -21.74 13.05
N THR A 88 16.30 -22.90 12.41
CA THR A 88 15.22 -23.76 11.91
C THR A 88 15.36 -25.18 12.45
N ASN A 89 14.24 -25.87 12.63
CA ASN A 89 14.25 -27.29 13.02
C ASN A 89 14.35 -28.21 11.79
N ALA A 90 14.44 -29.53 12.03
CA ALA A 90 14.56 -30.53 10.96
C ALA A 90 13.37 -30.57 9.97
N ALA A 91 12.24 -29.96 10.31
CA ALA A 91 11.08 -29.83 9.42
C ALA A 91 11.08 -28.51 8.62
N GLY A 92 12.15 -27.70 8.71
CA GLY A 92 12.25 -26.39 8.06
C GLY A 92 11.40 -25.29 8.70
N ILE A 93 10.89 -25.53 9.92
CA ILE A 93 10.07 -24.55 10.66
C ILE A 93 10.99 -23.71 11.55
N SER A 94 10.69 -22.42 11.69
CA SER A 94 11.45 -21.52 12.57
C SER A 94 11.43 -22.00 14.03
N ALA A 95 12.60 -22.01 14.65
CA ALA A 95 12.82 -22.35 16.04
C ALA A 95 13.29 -21.15 16.88
N GLU A 96 13.10 -19.91 16.39
CA GLU A 96 13.52 -18.68 17.08
C GLU A 96 12.78 -18.47 18.44
N ASN A 97 11.66 -19.17 18.66
CA ASN A 97 10.94 -19.16 19.94
C ASN A 97 11.43 -20.23 20.94
N ASP A 98 12.36 -21.11 20.55
CA ASP A 98 13.01 -22.08 21.44
C ASP A 98 14.38 -21.55 21.89
N PHE A 99 14.44 -21.08 23.13
CA PHE A 99 15.65 -20.50 23.71
C PHE A 99 16.84 -21.48 23.74
N SER A 100 16.59 -22.79 23.81
CA SER A 100 17.65 -23.81 23.81
C SER A 100 18.25 -24.02 22.42
N ALA A 101 17.42 -23.99 21.38
CA ALA A 101 17.86 -24.04 19.99
C ALA A 101 18.66 -22.78 19.63
N VAL A 102 18.15 -21.60 19.99
CA VAL A 102 18.83 -20.32 19.72
C VAL A 102 20.16 -20.21 20.46
N ALA A 103 20.22 -20.59 21.74
CA ALA A 103 21.46 -20.53 22.52
C ALA A 103 22.54 -21.53 22.06
N SER A 104 22.14 -22.59 21.35
CA SER A 104 23.09 -23.57 20.79
C SER A 104 23.70 -23.10 19.47
N GLU A 105 22.99 -22.25 18.73
CA GLU A 105 23.38 -21.75 17.41
C GLU A 105 23.99 -20.34 17.45
N ARG A 106 23.71 -19.55 18.50
CA ARG A 106 24.21 -18.18 18.66
C ARG A 106 24.76 -17.96 20.07
N SER A 107 26.01 -17.51 20.16
CA SER A 107 26.61 -17.10 21.43
C SER A 107 26.21 -15.66 21.81
N ILE A 108 26.30 -15.36 23.11
CA ILE A 108 25.98 -14.02 23.65
C ILE A 108 27.03 -13.01 23.17
N GLU A 109 28.28 -13.43 23.06
CA GLU A 109 29.41 -12.61 22.63
C GLU A 109 29.28 -12.20 21.16
N GLU A 110 28.84 -13.11 20.29
CA GLU A 110 28.59 -12.83 18.88
C GLU A 110 27.39 -11.89 18.70
N ASP A 111 26.31 -12.10 19.45
CA ASP A 111 25.13 -11.22 19.40
C ASP A 111 25.48 -9.80 19.87
N ALA A 112 26.27 -9.68 20.94
CA ALA A 112 26.77 -8.38 21.42
C ALA A 112 27.62 -7.66 20.36
N ALA A 113 28.50 -8.38 19.65
CA ALA A 113 29.30 -7.82 18.56
C ALA A 113 28.42 -7.35 17.38
N LEU A 114 27.37 -8.12 17.04
CA LEU A 114 26.38 -7.76 16.02
C LEU A 114 25.60 -6.50 16.39
N VAL A 115 25.15 -6.40 17.63
CA VAL A 115 24.47 -5.21 18.14
C VAL A 115 25.38 -3.99 18.07
N GLU A 116 26.66 -4.13 18.42
CA GLU A 116 27.61 -3.03 18.34
C GLU A 116 27.89 -2.61 16.88
N ALA A 117 28.05 -3.56 15.97
CA ALA A 117 28.17 -3.29 14.54
C ALA A 117 26.93 -2.58 13.98
N ASN A 118 25.72 -3.01 14.37
CA ASN A 118 24.46 -2.38 13.97
C ASN A 118 24.33 -0.96 14.52
N LYS A 119 24.78 -0.72 15.76
CA LYS A 119 24.83 0.64 16.33
C LYS A 119 25.80 1.55 15.57
N GLN A 120 26.96 1.03 15.17
CA GLN A 120 27.92 1.80 14.37
C GLN A 120 27.40 2.12 12.96
N ALA A 121 26.58 1.24 12.39
CA ALA A 121 25.91 1.43 11.10
C ALA A 121 24.61 2.26 11.19
N TYR A 122 24.15 2.60 12.41
CA TYR A 122 22.89 3.31 12.58
C TYR A 122 23.02 4.77 12.12
N VAL A 123 22.28 5.12 11.07
CA VAL A 123 22.18 6.49 10.56
C VAL A 123 20.79 7.04 10.84
N THR A 124 20.72 8.10 11.65
CA THR A 124 19.48 8.87 11.84
C THR A 124 19.38 9.93 10.75
N ILE A 125 18.42 9.79 9.84
CA ILE A 125 18.07 10.85 8.89
C ILE A 125 17.15 11.82 9.62
N GLN A 126 17.66 13.02 9.91
CA GLN A 126 16.82 14.07 10.49
C GLN A 126 15.76 14.52 9.48
N PRO A 127 14.48 14.70 9.91
CA PRO A 127 13.47 15.28 9.05
C PRO A 127 13.91 16.67 8.58
N THR A 128 14.16 16.82 7.29
CA THR A 128 14.38 18.13 6.70
C THR A 128 13.03 18.82 6.52
N ALA A 129 12.95 20.12 6.79
CA ALA A 129 11.75 20.90 6.51
C ALA A 129 11.37 20.74 5.03
N VAL A 130 10.08 20.53 4.77
CA VAL A 130 9.55 20.56 3.40
C VAL A 130 9.88 21.95 2.83
N PRO A 131 10.55 22.06 1.68
CA PRO A 131 10.93 23.34 1.12
C PRO A 131 9.69 24.23 0.94
N GLU A 132 9.83 25.51 1.27
CA GLU A 132 8.78 26.50 1.01
C GLU A 132 8.57 26.61 -0.51
N ARG A 133 7.31 26.74 -0.92
CA ARG A 133 6.96 26.93 -2.32
C ARG A 133 7.64 28.21 -2.82
N PRO A 134 8.44 28.17 -3.90
CA PRO A 134 9.10 29.37 -4.40
C PRO A 134 8.06 30.43 -4.79
N ALA A 135 8.08 31.57 -4.09
CA ALA A 135 7.29 32.74 -4.43
C ALA A 135 7.92 33.40 -5.66
N GLY A 136 7.31 33.22 -6.82
CA GLY A 136 7.81 33.76 -8.08
C GLY A 136 7.46 32.94 -9.32
N ASP A 137 7.05 31.68 -9.14
CA ASP A 137 6.49 30.88 -10.22
C ASP A 137 4.98 31.18 -10.34
N ALA A 138 4.68 32.38 -10.87
CA ALA A 138 3.34 32.95 -11.01
C ALA A 138 2.41 32.18 -11.99
N GLY A 139 2.72 30.93 -12.32
CA GLY A 139 2.08 30.16 -13.39
C GLY A 139 1.44 28.84 -12.98
N THR A 140 1.32 28.54 -11.69
CA THR A 140 0.60 27.32 -11.27
C THR A 140 -0.91 27.54 -11.27
N ILE A 141 -1.66 26.54 -11.72
CA ILE A 141 -3.12 26.61 -11.79
C ILE A 141 -3.77 26.82 -10.42
N VAL A 142 -3.12 26.39 -9.34
CA VAL A 142 -3.61 26.58 -7.97
C VAL A 142 -3.54 28.05 -7.57
N GLU A 143 -2.43 28.73 -7.83
CA GLU A 143 -2.29 30.16 -7.53
C GLU A 143 -3.30 30.98 -8.34
N PHE A 144 -3.49 30.62 -9.61
CA PHE A 144 -4.50 31.25 -10.46
C PHE A 144 -5.93 30.99 -9.96
N ALA A 145 -6.25 29.78 -9.50
CA ALA A 145 -7.55 29.46 -8.93
C ALA A 145 -7.89 30.31 -7.69
N LEU A 146 -6.87 30.58 -6.85
CA LEU A 146 -7.03 31.29 -5.57
C LEU A 146 -7.00 32.81 -5.72
N SER A 147 -6.33 33.32 -6.73
CA SER A 147 -6.26 34.76 -7.04
C SER A 147 -7.48 35.28 -7.80
N THR A 148 -8.16 34.41 -8.55
CA THR A 148 -9.38 34.76 -9.29
C THR A 148 -10.64 34.57 -8.45
N THR A 149 -11.62 35.44 -8.66
CA THR A 149 -12.93 35.39 -7.95
C THR A 149 -14.12 35.17 -8.86
N ASN A 150 -13.93 35.26 -10.18
CA ASN A 150 -15.00 35.07 -11.16
C ASN A 150 -15.43 33.61 -11.24
N ASN A 151 -16.64 33.42 -11.75
CA ASN A 151 -17.23 32.10 -12.00
C ASN A 151 -16.87 31.59 -13.40
N VAL A 152 -16.97 30.29 -13.60
CA VAL A 152 -16.85 29.69 -14.94
C VAL A 152 -17.94 30.25 -15.86
N GLY A 153 -17.56 30.68 -17.06
CA GLY A 153 -18.39 31.35 -18.05
C GLY A 153 -18.59 32.85 -17.82
N GLU A 154 -18.05 33.43 -16.75
CA GLU A 154 -18.12 34.88 -16.51
C GLU A 154 -17.04 35.60 -17.32
N ALA A 155 -17.44 36.15 -18.47
CA ALA A 155 -16.52 36.79 -19.40
C ALA A 155 -15.86 38.05 -18.81
N LEU A 156 -14.57 37.95 -18.48
CA LEU A 156 -13.70 39.06 -18.06
C LEU A 156 -12.89 39.65 -19.22
N TYR A 157 -12.59 38.83 -20.23
CA TYR A 157 -11.74 39.17 -21.37
C TYR A 157 -12.57 39.17 -22.65
N SER A 158 -12.59 40.29 -23.37
CA SER A 158 -13.39 40.41 -24.60
C SER A 158 -12.83 39.52 -25.73
N ARG A 159 -13.61 38.52 -26.15
CA ARG A 159 -13.24 37.54 -27.19
C ARG A 159 -14.32 37.42 -28.29
N LEU A 160 -14.46 38.45 -29.11
CA LEU A 160 -15.39 38.41 -30.27
C LEU A 160 -14.67 37.90 -31.53
N ILE A 161 -14.45 36.59 -31.62
CA ILE A 161 -13.83 35.96 -32.81
C ILE A 161 -14.80 34.95 -33.42
N PRO A 162 -15.24 35.14 -34.68
CA PRO A 162 -16.08 34.17 -35.38
C PRO A 162 -15.42 32.78 -35.42
N GLY A 163 -16.16 31.74 -35.01
CA GLY A 163 -15.64 30.37 -34.99
C GLY A 163 -14.69 30.04 -33.83
N ALA A 164 -14.56 30.92 -32.82
CA ALA A 164 -13.71 30.68 -31.66
C ALA A 164 -14.03 29.35 -30.95
N ALA A 165 -15.31 29.05 -30.72
CA ALA A 165 -15.74 27.81 -30.07
C ALA A 165 -15.27 26.55 -30.83
N ALA A 166 -15.41 26.53 -32.16
CA ALA A 166 -14.97 25.39 -32.97
C ALA A 166 -13.45 25.24 -32.98
N ARG A 167 -12.70 26.35 -32.92
CA ARG A 167 -11.23 26.34 -32.77
C ARG A 167 -10.82 25.84 -31.39
N ALA A 168 -11.46 26.33 -30.33
CA ALA A 168 -11.22 25.92 -28.96
C ALA A 168 -11.44 24.42 -28.79
N ALA A 169 -12.57 23.87 -29.27
CA ALA A 169 -12.85 22.44 -29.21
C ALA A 169 -11.71 21.58 -29.80
N ARG A 170 -11.17 21.95 -30.97
CA ARG A 170 -10.04 21.23 -31.59
C ARG A 170 -8.72 21.40 -30.85
N ASN A 171 -8.48 22.56 -30.25
CA ASN A 171 -7.23 22.84 -29.55
C ASN A 171 -7.23 22.23 -28.14
N CYS A 172 -8.37 22.28 -27.44
CA CYS A 172 -8.56 21.65 -26.14
C CYS A 172 -8.43 20.13 -26.21
N ALA A 173 -8.90 19.50 -27.28
CA ALA A 173 -8.73 18.06 -27.52
C ALA A 173 -7.25 17.59 -27.64
N LYS A 174 -6.28 18.52 -27.70
CA LYS A 174 -4.84 18.19 -27.74
C LYS A 174 -4.24 17.97 -26.35
N TYR A 175 -4.94 18.40 -25.30
CA TYR A 175 -4.48 18.26 -23.92
C TYR A 175 -5.15 17.05 -23.28
N PRO A 176 -4.42 16.25 -22.49
CA PRO A 176 -5.00 15.08 -21.84
C PRO A 176 -5.86 15.46 -20.61
N SER A 177 -5.78 16.70 -20.12
CA SER A 177 -6.64 17.22 -19.05
C SER A 177 -6.85 18.73 -19.18
N ALA A 178 -7.92 19.24 -18.57
CA ALA A 178 -8.18 20.69 -18.48
C ALA A 178 -7.10 21.42 -17.66
N ASP A 179 -6.58 20.80 -16.61
CA ASP A 179 -5.47 21.33 -15.80
C ASP A 179 -4.24 21.64 -16.66
N LEU A 180 -3.84 20.70 -17.53
CA LEU A 180 -2.68 20.90 -18.42
C LEU A 180 -2.95 21.96 -19.50
N ALA A 181 -4.19 22.06 -19.96
CA ALA A 181 -4.59 23.12 -20.87
C ALA A 181 -4.52 24.50 -20.19
N GLN A 182 -4.97 24.60 -18.94
CA GLN A 182 -4.89 25.83 -18.15
C GLN A 182 -3.45 26.21 -17.84
N GLU A 183 -2.60 25.27 -17.42
CA GLU A 183 -1.18 25.53 -17.20
C GLU A 183 -0.51 26.10 -18.44
N ASP A 184 -0.72 25.48 -19.59
CA ASP A 184 -0.14 25.94 -20.85
C ASP A 184 -0.75 27.28 -21.28
N PHE A 185 -2.04 27.51 -21.06
CA PHE A 185 -2.68 28.81 -21.29
C PHE A 185 -2.01 29.92 -20.49
N LEU A 186 -1.80 29.72 -19.18
CA LEU A 186 -1.11 30.68 -18.30
C LEU A 186 0.36 30.87 -18.72
N LYS A 187 1.08 29.80 -19.04
CA LYS A 187 2.47 29.85 -19.55
C LYS A 187 2.60 30.67 -20.84
N ASN A 188 1.55 30.73 -21.66
CA ASN A 188 1.52 31.51 -22.91
C ASN A 188 0.97 32.95 -22.73
N GLY A 189 0.77 33.39 -21.50
CA GLY A 189 0.31 34.75 -21.14
C GLY A 189 -1.20 34.92 -21.12
N GLY A 190 -1.95 33.83 -20.99
CA GLY A 190 -3.35 33.91 -20.53
C GLY A 190 -3.41 34.39 -19.09
N PRO A 191 -4.52 35.00 -18.65
CA PRO A 191 -5.78 35.19 -19.38
C PRO A 191 -5.82 36.38 -20.36
N GLU A 192 -4.89 37.32 -20.27
CA GLU A 192 -4.81 38.51 -21.15
C GLU A 192 -4.65 38.12 -22.61
N ARG A 193 -3.82 37.10 -22.89
CA ARG A 193 -3.57 36.59 -24.24
C ARG A 193 -4.17 35.20 -24.41
N ASN A 194 -4.91 35.02 -25.50
CA ASN A 194 -5.41 33.70 -25.90
C ASN A 194 -4.80 33.23 -27.22
N ALA A 195 -3.47 33.12 -27.24
CA ALA A 195 -2.71 32.78 -28.45
C ALA A 195 -3.13 31.44 -29.08
N LYS A 196 -3.44 30.45 -28.23
CA LYS A 196 -3.87 29.11 -28.66
C LYS A 196 -5.39 28.99 -28.82
N GLY A 197 -6.18 30.02 -28.48
CA GLY A 197 -7.63 29.99 -28.62
C GLY A 197 -8.30 28.95 -27.72
N LEU A 198 -7.85 28.80 -26.47
CA LEU A 198 -8.28 27.79 -25.51
C LEU A 198 -9.45 28.24 -24.63
N ASP A 199 -9.57 29.54 -24.41
CA ASP A 199 -10.64 30.19 -23.62
C ASP A 199 -11.49 31.06 -24.57
N PRO A 200 -12.50 30.52 -25.27
CA PRO A 200 -13.29 31.27 -26.26
C PRO A 200 -14.33 32.22 -25.64
N ASP A 201 -14.77 31.94 -24.42
CA ASP A 201 -15.75 32.69 -23.62
C ASP A 201 -15.11 33.84 -22.83
N GLY A 202 -13.80 33.81 -22.66
CA GLY A 202 -13.05 34.91 -22.06
C GLY A 202 -13.19 34.98 -20.55
N ASP A 203 -13.52 33.88 -19.88
CA ASP A 203 -13.59 33.82 -18.41
C ASP A 203 -12.22 33.62 -17.76
N GLY A 204 -11.17 33.41 -18.58
CA GLY A 204 -9.81 33.14 -18.12
C GLY A 204 -9.56 31.68 -17.74
N PHE A 205 -10.53 30.80 -17.96
CA PHE A 205 -10.45 29.37 -17.68
C PHE A 205 -10.48 28.56 -18.99
N ALA A 206 -9.27 28.24 -19.47
CA ALA A 206 -9.06 27.50 -20.69
C ALA A 206 -9.72 26.12 -20.66
N CYS A 207 -10.33 25.74 -21.79
CA CYS A 207 -10.86 24.41 -22.02
C CYS A 207 -11.84 23.93 -20.94
N SER A 208 -12.66 24.85 -20.42
CA SER A 208 -13.65 24.58 -19.36
C SER A 208 -13.03 24.10 -18.04
N TRP A 209 -11.79 24.52 -17.76
CA TRP A 209 -11.13 24.28 -16.48
C TRP A 209 -11.94 24.91 -15.33
N ASP A 210 -12.06 24.22 -14.21
CA ASP A 210 -12.85 24.65 -13.06
C ASP A 210 -11.94 24.96 -11.85
N PRO A 211 -11.89 26.21 -11.37
CA PRO A 211 -11.11 26.57 -10.19
C PRO A 211 -11.74 26.13 -8.86
N ALA A 212 -13.02 25.73 -8.84
CA ALA A 212 -13.77 25.47 -7.62
C ALA A 212 -13.13 24.42 -6.69
N PRO A 213 -12.61 23.26 -7.18
CA PRO A 213 -11.98 22.27 -6.30
C PRO A 213 -10.78 22.84 -5.52
N PHE A 214 -9.98 23.72 -6.14
CA PHE A 214 -8.83 24.36 -5.49
C PHE A 214 -9.27 25.38 -4.45
N ARG A 215 -10.30 26.18 -4.76
CA ARG A 215 -10.88 27.18 -3.84
C ARG A 215 -11.48 26.51 -2.60
N LEU A 216 -12.22 25.40 -2.78
CA LEU A 216 -12.79 24.61 -1.69
C LEU A 216 -11.71 23.98 -0.80
N ALA A 217 -10.68 23.38 -1.40
CA ALA A 217 -9.57 22.78 -0.66
C ALA A 217 -8.81 23.82 0.18
N ALA A 218 -8.66 25.06 -0.30
CA ALA A 218 -8.03 26.14 0.44
C ALA A 218 -8.89 26.64 1.62
N GLN A 219 -10.22 26.65 1.47
CA GLN A 219 -11.15 27.02 2.55
C GLN A 219 -11.17 25.97 3.67
N ALA A 220 -11.16 24.68 3.33
CA ALA A 220 -11.19 23.58 4.30
C ALA A 220 -9.95 23.50 5.22
N ARG A 221 -8.88 24.23 4.91
CA ARG A 221 -7.65 24.29 5.71
C ARG A 221 -7.60 25.48 6.69
N ARG A 222 -8.56 26.40 6.61
CA ARG A 222 -8.68 27.52 7.55
C ARG A 222 -9.51 27.13 8.75
#